data_AF-A0A1I7XCM1-F1
#
_entry.id   AF-A0A1I7XCM1-F1
#
_cell.length_a   1.000
_cell.length_b   1.000
_cell.length_c   1.000
_cell.angle_alpha   90.00
_cell.angle_beta   90.00
_cell.angle_gamma   90.00
#
_symmetry.space_group_name_H-M   'P 1'
#
loop_
_entity.id
_entity.type
_entity.pdbx_description
1 polymer ?
#
loop_
_entity_poly.entity_id
_entity_poly.type
_entity_poly.pdbx_seq_one_letter_code
_entity_poly.pdbx_strand_id
1 'polypeptide(L)'
;MGKELRLLASGGKSVEVQGCPYSFVNQNILYVSSYLLNPITIASTAILSFTLVNNLIVASFVFFFFRGNLYPCISLLAVSAHLSLYTVIGVASLFLRFPSNLQRFISILGLLVGFLTLVTGNWLLNGMDWSFISDTYGFMKDSHLHLTVTLLLVAVFSSYPTLNDSSIYLSLLPIFDQYKKYVLFILFSTNNVVILDPRFTLVIGGTIVTCVILMPIMWHMWIVAGSGNANFYFAVTLIYNVSQIYLMMDLMFAYFRKEADDICANLVTPKTNFILY
;
A
#
# COMPACT_ATOMS: atom_id res chain seq x y z
N MET A 1 -53.31 4.14 -12.25
CA MET A 1 -53.02 3.25 -13.39
C MET A 1 -52.52 1.91 -12.85
N GLY A 2 -53.33 0.94 -12.42
CA GLY A 2 -54.79 0.82 -12.40
C GLY A 2 -55.31 -0.58 -12.72
N LYS A 3 -54.50 -1.53 -13.25
CA LYS A 3 -55.04 -2.82 -13.74
C LYS A 3 -54.21 -4.11 -13.54
N GLU A 4 -52.99 -4.10 -12.98
CA GLU A 4 -52.24 -5.37 -12.77
C GLU A 4 -52.20 -5.89 -11.32
N LEU A 5 -52.71 -5.14 -10.34
CA LEU A 5 -52.69 -5.52 -8.91
C LEU A 5 -53.92 -6.34 -8.47
N ARG A 6 -54.71 -6.90 -9.40
CA ARG A 6 -55.99 -7.60 -9.10
C ARG A 6 -56.00 -9.12 -9.33
N LEU A 7 -54.86 -9.75 -9.66
CA LEU A 7 -54.82 -11.19 -9.97
C LEU A 7 -54.15 -12.10 -8.94
N LEU A 8 -53.80 -11.63 -7.74
CA LEU A 8 -53.24 -12.47 -6.67
C LEU A 8 -54.08 -12.51 -5.38
N ALA A 9 -55.37 -12.19 -5.47
CA ALA A 9 -56.30 -12.18 -4.33
C ALA A 9 -57.42 -13.23 -4.44
N SER A 10 -57.18 -14.36 -5.12
CA SER A 10 -58.12 -15.49 -5.13
C SER A 10 -57.37 -16.81 -5.22
N GLY A 11 -57.55 -17.66 -4.20
CA GLY A 11 -57.15 -19.07 -4.23
C GLY A 11 -55.99 -19.38 -3.29
N GLY A 12 -56.32 -20.01 -2.16
CA GLY A 12 -55.39 -20.31 -1.09
C GLY A 12 -54.22 -21.19 -1.48
N LYS A 13 -53.03 -20.75 -1.07
CA LYS A 13 -52.06 -21.47 -0.24
C LYS A 13 -51.00 -20.44 0.15
N SER A 14 -50.95 -20.09 1.42
CA SER A 14 -49.77 -19.44 2.00
C SER A 14 -48.60 -20.37 1.78
N VAL A 15 -47.82 -20.12 0.73
CA VAL A 15 -46.49 -20.68 0.59
C VAL A 15 -45.68 -20.00 1.68
N GLU A 16 -45.64 -20.63 2.85
CA GLU A 16 -44.57 -20.40 3.81
C GLU A 16 -43.27 -20.56 3.02
N VAL A 17 -42.57 -19.44 2.80
CA VAL A 17 -41.16 -19.50 2.47
C VAL A 17 -40.52 -20.12 3.69
N GLN A 18 -40.31 -21.43 3.61
CA GLN A 18 -39.74 -22.26 4.65
C GLN A 18 -38.38 -21.66 5.00
N GLY A 19 -38.37 -20.84 6.05
CA GLY A 19 -37.15 -20.21 6.54
C GLY A 19 -36.18 -21.30 6.93
N CYS A 20 -34.98 -21.27 6.35
CA CYS A 20 -33.90 -22.17 6.80
C CYS A 20 -33.75 -22.03 8.33
N PRO A 21 -33.70 -23.14 9.08
CA PRO A 21 -33.69 -23.15 10.54
C PRO A 21 -32.28 -22.87 11.08
N TYR A 22 -31.54 -21.96 10.46
CA TYR A 22 -30.29 -21.48 11.03
C TYR A 22 -30.63 -20.27 11.87
N SER A 23 -30.78 -20.50 13.17
CA SER A 23 -30.84 -19.44 14.16
C SER A 23 -29.73 -18.43 13.90
N PHE A 24 -30.03 -17.13 14.03
CA PHE A 24 -29.08 -16.03 13.82
C PHE A 24 -27.75 -16.22 14.61
N VAL A 25 -27.80 -16.97 15.71
CA VAL A 25 -26.65 -17.37 16.53
C VAL A 25 -25.71 -18.34 15.79
N ASN A 26 -26.24 -19.33 15.07
CA ASN A 26 -25.44 -20.32 14.33
C ASN A 26 -24.71 -19.72 13.13
N GLN A 27 -25.29 -18.72 12.47
CA GLN A 27 -24.66 -18.07 11.33
C GLN A 27 -23.39 -17.32 11.73
N ASN A 28 -23.42 -16.55 12.84
CA ASN A 28 -22.26 -15.79 13.30
C ASN A 28 -21.07 -16.69 13.68
N ILE A 29 -21.34 -17.84 14.31
CA ILE A 29 -20.32 -18.82 14.70
C ILE A 29 -19.73 -19.51 13.45
N LEU A 30 -20.57 -19.79 12.45
CA LEU A 30 -20.15 -20.41 11.21
C LEU A 30 -19.13 -19.52 10.46
N TYR A 31 -19.40 -18.23 10.31
CA TYR A 31 -18.50 -17.32 9.57
C TYR A 31 -17.14 -17.15 10.24
N VAL A 32 -17.10 -16.99 11.56
CA VAL A 32 -15.84 -16.88 12.31
C VAL A 32 -15.05 -18.18 12.18
N SER A 33 -15.72 -19.33 12.30
CA SER A 33 -15.11 -20.64 12.09
C SER A 33 -14.55 -20.79 10.67
N SER A 34 -15.29 -20.36 9.64
CA SER A 34 -14.82 -20.40 8.25
C SER A 34 -13.61 -19.50 7.98
N TYR A 35 -13.53 -18.34 8.64
CA TYR A 35 -12.37 -17.45 8.52
C TYR A 35 -11.14 -17.99 9.26
N LEU A 36 -11.32 -18.51 10.48
CA LEU A 36 -10.23 -19.06 11.29
C LEU A 36 -9.67 -20.37 10.73
N LEU A 37 -10.50 -21.19 10.08
CA LEU A 37 -10.08 -22.44 9.45
C LEU A 37 -9.61 -22.27 8.01
N ASN A 38 -9.50 -21.03 7.51
CA ASN A 38 -8.96 -20.79 6.19
C ASN A 38 -7.46 -21.18 6.18
N PRO A 39 -7.02 -22.11 5.30
CA PRO A 39 -5.62 -22.55 5.27
C PRO A 39 -4.64 -21.40 5.04
N ILE A 40 -5.07 -20.33 4.34
CA ILE A 40 -4.28 -19.13 4.12
C ILE A 40 -4.12 -18.32 5.41
N THR A 41 -5.18 -18.20 6.23
CA THR A 41 -5.08 -17.48 7.51
C THR A 41 -4.19 -18.26 8.46
N ILE A 42 -4.34 -19.59 8.55
CA ILE A 42 -3.47 -20.46 9.36
C ILE A 42 -2.00 -20.34 8.90
N ALA A 43 -1.73 -20.43 7.60
CA ALA A 43 -0.37 -20.28 7.06
C ALA A 43 0.22 -18.90 7.37
N SER A 44 -0.56 -17.82 7.26
CA SER A 44 -0.11 -16.46 7.58
C SER A 44 0.21 -16.25 9.07
N THR A 45 -0.43 -17.03 9.95
CA THR A 45 -0.16 -17.01 11.40
C THR A 45 1.07 -17.83 11.80
N ALA A 46 1.44 -18.84 10.99
CA ALA A 46 2.61 -19.68 11.23
C ALA A 46 3.94 -18.92 11.04
N ILE A 47 3.93 -17.78 10.35
CA ILE A 47 5.11 -16.97 10.03
C ILE A 47 5.60 -16.11 11.24
N LEU A 48 4.98 -16.25 12.43
CA LEU A 48 5.33 -15.52 13.66
C LEU A 48 5.48 -13.99 13.42
N SER A 49 4.46 -13.39 12.82
CA SER A 49 4.41 -11.94 12.59
C SER A 49 3.15 -11.32 13.21
N PHE A 50 3.08 -9.99 13.21
CA PHE A 50 1.93 -9.21 13.69
C PHE A 50 0.59 -9.55 12.96
N THR A 51 0.63 -10.38 11.92
CA THR A 51 -0.53 -10.90 11.17
C THR A 51 -1.59 -11.59 12.04
N LEU A 52 -1.19 -12.27 13.11
CA LEU A 52 -2.12 -12.98 14.00
C LEU A 52 -3.07 -12.00 14.72
N VAL A 53 -2.53 -10.87 15.19
CA VAL A 53 -3.30 -9.79 15.81
C VAL A 53 -4.23 -9.13 14.80
N ASN A 54 -3.75 -8.86 13.58
CA ASN A 54 -4.59 -8.26 12.54
C ASN A 54 -5.76 -9.19 12.13
N ASN A 55 -5.48 -10.48 11.97
CA ASN A 55 -6.50 -11.47 11.63
C ASN A 55 -7.56 -11.62 12.73
N LEU A 56 -7.17 -11.56 14.01
CA LEU A 56 -8.09 -11.59 15.14
C LEU A 56 -8.99 -10.35 15.18
N ILE A 57 -8.43 -9.17 14.93
CA ILE A 57 -9.19 -7.90 14.89
C ILE A 57 -10.22 -7.94 13.75
N VAL A 58 -9.81 -8.38 12.55
CA VAL A 58 -10.70 -8.51 11.38
C VAL A 58 -11.80 -9.55 11.64
N ALA A 59 -11.47 -10.72 12.20
CA ALA A 59 -12.47 -11.74 12.55
C ALA A 59 -13.48 -11.21 13.57
N SER A 60 -13.01 -10.48 14.59
CA SER A 60 -13.86 -9.84 15.60
C SER A 60 -14.76 -8.76 14.99
N PHE A 61 -14.22 -7.95 14.07
CA PHE A 61 -15.00 -6.95 13.33
C PHE A 61 -16.14 -7.61 12.54
N VAL A 62 -15.84 -8.67 11.78
CA VAL A 62 -16.85 -9.40 10.99
C VAL A 62 -17.93 -9.98 11.91
N PHE A 63 -17.56 -10.55 13.06
CA PHE A 63 -18.51 -11.07 14.04
C PHE A 63 -19.49 -10.00 14.54
N PHE A 64 -19.00 -8.82 14.93
CA PHE A 64 -19.86 -7.73 15.40
C PHE A 64 -20.68 -7.07 14.28
N PHE A 65 -20.14 -7.04 13.06
CA PHE A 65 -20.80 -6.51 11.87
C PHE A 65 -22.08 -7.29 11.55
N PHE A 66 -22.02 -8.63 11.63
CA PHE A 66 -23.20 -9.46 11.46
C PHE A 66 -24.18 -9.35 12.63
N ARG A 67 -23.67 -9.26 13.87
CA ARG A 67 -24.50 -9.01 15.07
C ARG A 67 -25.25 -7.67 15.04
N GLY A 68 -24.86 -6.75 14.16
CA GLY A 68 -25.51 -5.45 13.98
C GLY A 68 -25.18 -4.43 15.07
N ASN A 69 -24.13 -4.67 15.86
CA ASN A 69 -23.70 -3.74 16.89
C ASN A 69 -22.69 -2.73 16.32
N LEU A 70 -23.10 -1.47 16.21
CA LEU A 70 -22.33 -0.41 15.56
C LEU A 70 -21.02 -0.07 16.28
N TYR A 71 -21.07 0.13 17.61
CA TYR A 71 -19.95 0.64 18.40
C TYR A 71 -18.69 -0.23 18.37
N PRO A 72 -18.75 -1.57 18.60
CA PRO A 72 -17.56 -2.42 18.50
C PRO A 72 -17.05 -2.54 17.06
N CYS A 73 -17.92 -2.37 16.05
CA CYS A 73 -17.46 -2.34 14.67
C CYS A 73 -16.60 -1.11 14.38
N ILE A 74 -17.01 0.06 14.88
CA ILE A 74 -16.26 1.31 14.70
C ILE A 74 -14.91 1.22 15.40
N SER A 75 -14.85 0.75 16.65
CA SER A 75 -13.59 0.67 17.39
C SER A 75 -12.60 -0.30 16.76
N LEU A 76 -13.05 -1.50 16.39
CA LEU A 76 -12.20 -2.51 15.77
C LEU A 76 -11.72 -2.07 14.39
N LEU A 77 -12.60 -1.43 13.60
CA LEU A 77 -12.22 -0.88 12.30
C LEU A 77 -11.24 0.28 12.43
N ALA A 78 -11.41 1.16 13.43
CA ALA A 78 -10.47 2.25 13.70
C ALA A 78 -9.07 1.71 14.01
N VAL A 79 -8.96 0.70 14.88
CA VAL A 79 -7.67 0.07 15.20
C VAL A 79 -7.08 -0.63 13.97
N SER A 80 -7.89 -1.36 13.21
CA SER A 80 -7.44 -2.07 12.01
C SER A 80 -6.93 -1.13 10.91
N ALA A 81 -7.57 0.05 10.76
CA ALA A 81 -7.16 1.09 9.81
C ALA A 81 -5.79 1.71 10.12
N HIS A 82 -5.35 1.71 11.39
CA HIS A 82 -4.00 2.15 11.75
C HIS A 82 -2.95 1.11 11.40
N LEU A 83 -3.30 -0.16 11.53
CA LEU A 83 -2.38 -1.27 11.27
C LEU A 83 -2.22 -1.55 9.78
N SER A 84 -3.25 -1.28 8.97
CA SER A 84 -3.22 -1.54 7.54
C SER A 84 -4.21 -0.69 6.74
N LEU A 85 -3.70 0.01 5.72
CA LEU A 85 -4.50 0.92 4.88
C LEU A 85 -5.61 0.22 4.08
N TYR A 86 -5.48 -1.08 3.76
CA TYR A 86 -6.48 -1.80 2.97
C TYR A 86 -7.84 -1.90 3.67
N THR A 87 -7.84 -1.88 5.00
CA THR A 87 -9.04 -2.08 5.82
C THR A 87 -9.99 -0.87 5.78
N VAL A 88 -9.54 0.26 5.23
CA VAL A 88 -10.38 1.44 4.97
C VAL A 88 -11.55 1.12 4.04
N ILE A 89 -11.42 0.12 3.15
CA ILE A 89 -12.52 -0.36 2.30
C ILE A 89 -13.71 -0.85 3.16
N GLY A 90 -13.46 -1.35 4.37
CA GLY A 90 -14.49 -1.76 5.32
C GLY A 90 -15.43 -0.64 5.79
N VAL A 91 -15.03 0.64 5.63
CA VAL A 91 -15.88 1.80 5.93
C VAL A 91 -17.09 1.84 4.99
N ALA A 92 -16.91 1.52 3.70
CA ALA A 92 -18.01 1.44 2.74
C ALA A 92 -19.03 0.37 3.15
N SER A 93 -18.55 -0.79 3.60
CA SER A 93 -19.40 -1.89 4.09
C SER A 93 -20.21 -1.48 5.33
N LEU A 94 -19.67 -0.65 6.22
CA LEU A 94 -20.43 -0.11 7.37
C LEU A 94 -21.56 0.84 6.92
N PHE A 95 -21.32 1.73 5.97
CA PHE A 95 -22.34 2.66 5.48
C PHE A 95 -23.48 1.97 4.72
N LEU A 96 -23.19 0.83 4.08
CA LEU A 96 -24.20 -0.01 3.45
C LEU A 96 -25.04 -0.78 4.49
N ARG A 97 -24.40 -1.28 5.56
CA ARG A 97 -25.10 -2.04 6.62
C ARG A 97 -25.99 -1.16 7.50
N PHE A 98 -25.55 0.07 7.78
CA PHE A 98 -26.24 1.03 8.65
C PHE A 98 -26.73 2.23 7.83
N PRO A 99 -27.97 2.18 7.29
CA PRO A 99 -28.45 3.20 6.35
C PRO A 99 -28.88 4.51 7.01
N SER A 100 -29.03 4.56 8.34
CA SER A 100 -29.50 5.78 9.01
C SER A 100 -28.43 6.87 9.04
N ASN A 101 -28.84 8.12 8.77
CA ASN A 101 -27.93 9.27 8.71
C ASN A 101 -27.20 9.50 10.04
N LEU A 102 -27.88 9.28 11.17
CA LEU A 102 -27.28 9.38 12.50
C LEU A 102 -26.18 8.34 12.71
N GLN A 103 -26.41 7.07 12.35
CA GLN A 103 -25.41 6.01 12.50
C GLN A 103 -24.21 6.25 11.59
N ARG A 104 -24.41 6.76 10.37
CA ARG A 104 -23.32 7.14 9.46
C ARG A 104 -22.47 8.27 10.05
N PHE A 105 -23.10 9.29 10.60
CA PHE A 105 -22.40 10.38 11.28
C PHE A 105 -21.61 9.87 12.49
N ILE A 106 -22.22 9.00 13.32
CA ILE A 106 -21.55 8.36 14.45
C ILE A 106 -20.37 7.50 13.98
N SER A 107 -20.48 6.78 12.86
CA SER A 107 -19.37 6.02 12.29
C SER A 107 -18.21 6.90 11.84
N ILE A 108 -18.49 7.99 11.13
CA ILE A 108 -17.45 8.94 10.69
C ILE A 108 -16.76 9.56 11.90
N LEU A 109 -17.55 10.07 12.85
CA LEU A 109 -17.05 10.70 14.06
C LEU A 109 -16.26 9.71 14.92
N GLY A 110 -16.74 8.48 15.09
CA GLY A 110 -16.05 7.46 15.88
C GLY A 110 -14.76 6.96 15.23
N LEU A 111 -14.68 6.90 13.89
CA LEU A 111 -13.43 6.62 13.19
C LEU A 111 -12.42 7.76 13.35
N LEU A 112 -12.87 9.02 13.25
CA LEU A 112 -12.03 10.19 13.49
C LEU A 112 -11.52 10.25 14.94
N VAL A 113 -12.40 10.03 15.92
CA VAL A 113 -12.03 9.95 17.33
C VAL A 113 -11.06 8.79 17.55
N GLY A 114 -11.31 7.61 16.98
CA GLY A 114 -10.39 6.47 17.05
C GLY A 114 -9.00 6.82 16.52
N PHE A 115 -8.92 7.53 15.40
CA PHE A 115 -7.65 8.01 14.85
C PHE A 115 -6.93 8.98 15.79
N LEU A 116 -7.65 9.99 16.30
CA LEU A 116 -7.08 10.93 17.25
C LEU A 116 -6.60 10.24 18.53
N THR A 117 -7.37 9.28 19.07
CA THR A 117 -6.99 8.57 20.30
C THR A 117 -5.68 7.81 20.17
N LEU A 118 -5.44 7.17 19.02
CA LEU A 118 -4.20 6.44 18.78
C LEU A 118 -3.02 7.38 18.54
N VAL A 119 -3.22 8.51 17.87
CA VAL A 119 -2.20 9.56 17.74
C VAL A 119 -1.85 10.14 19.11
N THR A 120 -2.84 10.47 19.93
CA THR A 120 -2.62 10.96 21.30
C THR A 120 -1.99 9.89 22.20
N GLY A 121 -2.31 8.62 21.99
CA GLY A 121 -1.68 7.50 22.69
C GLY A 121 -0.20 7.40 22.36
N ASN A 122 0.17 7.51 21.08
CA ASN A 122 1.57 7.54 20.64
C ASN A 122 2.32 8.76 21.20
N TRP A 123 1.66 9.93 21.24
CA TRP A 123 2.22 11.13 21.84
C TRP A 123 2.47 10.97 23.35
N LEU A 124 1.53 10.39 24.09
CA LEU A 124 1.67 10.13 25.52
C LEU A 124 2.79 9.11 25.80
N LEU A 125 2.88 8.04 24.99
CA LEU A 125 3.91 7.01 25.14
C LEU A 125 5.31 7.52 24.83
N ASN A 126 5.46 8.52 23.94
CA ASN A 126 6.74 9.16 23.63
C ASN A 126 7.05 10.36 24.54
N GLY A 127 6.47 10.42 25.74
CA GLY A 127 6.84 11.44 26.73
C GLY A 127 6.33 12.85 26.39
N MET A 128 5.21 12.96 25.67
CA MET A 128 4.64 14.23 25.18
C MET A 128 5.44 14.91 24.05
N ASP A 129 6.34 14.16 23.41
CA ASP A 129 7.08 14.64 22.26
C ASP A 129 6.45 14.17 20.94
N TRP A 130 6.49 15.06 19.95
CA TRP A 130 6.10 14.77 18.57
C TRP A 130 7.26 14.18 17.75
N SER A 131 8.37 13.83 18.40
CA SER A 131 9.55 13.19 17.79
C SER A 131 9.19 11.93 17.02
N PHE A 132 8.19 11.17 17.49
CA PHE A 132 7.73 9.98 16.78
C PHE A 132 7.24 10.29 15.35
N ILE A 133 6.69 11.49 15.10
CA ILE A 133 6.28 11.88 13.76
C ILE A 133 7.51 12.08 12.89
N SER A 134 8.55 12.77 13.38
CA SER A 134 9.79 12.95 12.61
C SER A 134 10.55 11.63 12.43
N ASP A 135 10.45 10.71 13.37
CA ASP A 135 11.16 9.42 13.27
C ASP A 135 10.41 8.43 12.37
N THR A 136 9.08 8.45 12.41
CA THR A 136 8.21 7.58 11.57
C THR A 136 8.06 8.11 10.15
N TYR A 137 7.95 9.43 10.01
CA TYR A 137 7.74 10.13 8.75
C TYR A 137 8.96 10.96 8.34
N GLY A 138 10.16 10.69 8.87
CA GLY A 138 11.37 11.47 8.56
C GLY A 138 11.70 11.52 7.06
N PHE A 139 11.39 10.43 6.35
CA PHE A 139 11.43 10.36 4.89
C PHE A 139 10.52 11.35 4.16
N MET A 140 9.52 11.94 4.83
CA MET A 140 8.56 12.90 4.25
C MET A 140 9.07 14.35 4.27
N LYS A 141 10.28 14.61 4.79
CA LYS A 141 10.81 15.98 4.84
C LYS A 141 10.96 16.57 3.43
N ASP A 142 11.33 15.73 2.45
CA ASP A 142 11.39 16.09 1.03
C ASP A 142 10.15 15.57 0.29
N SER A 143 9.16 16.46 0.12
CA SER A 143 7.86 16.15 -0.51
C SER A 143 7.99 15.53 -1.92
N HIS A 144 8.95 16.01 -2.71
CA HIS A 144 9.19 15.53 -4.08
C HIS A 144 9.74 14.09 -4.11
N LEU A 145 10.63 13.75 -3.19
CA LEU A 145 11.24 12.42 -3.10
C LEU A 145 10.20 11.40 -2.64
N HIS A 146 9.43 11.74 -1.61
CA HIS A 146 8.33 10.90 -1.14
C HIS A 146 7.30 10.63 -2.24
N LEU A 147 6.90 11.65 -3.01
CA LEU A 147 5.99 11.47 -4.15
C LEU A 147 6.57 10.54 -5.23
N THR A 148 7.87 10.65 -5.51
CA THR A 148 8.54 9.80 -6.50
C THR A 148 8.63 8.34 -6.03
N VAL A 149 8.99 8.12 -4.76
CA VAL A 149 9.07 6.77 -4.16
C VAL A 149 7.69 6.11 -4.09
N THR A 150 6.65 6.86 -3.72
CA THR A 150 5.28 6.32 -3.69
C THR A 150 4.75 5.98 -5.08
N LEU A 151 5.03 6.80 -6.10
CA LEU A 151 4.68 6.48 -7.49
C LEU A 151 5.44 5.24 -8.00
N LEU A 152 6.73 5.09 -7.66
CA LEU A 152 7.51 3.89 -7.94
C LEU A 152 6.90 2.64 -7.27
N LEU A 153 6.49 2.76 -6.01
CA LEU A 153 5.88 1.67 -5.27
C LEU A 153 4.54 1.26 -5.88
N VAL A 154 3.70 2.24 -6.27
CA VAL A 154 2.45 1.97 -7.00
C VAL A 154 2.72 1.29 -8.34
N ALA A 155 3.73 1.73 -9.09
CA ALA A 155 4.08 1.12 -10.38
C ALA A 155 4.56 -0.35 -10.23
N VAL A 156 5.37 -0.64 -9.22
CA VAL A 156 5.91 -2.00 -8.96
C VAL A 156 4.83 -2.97 -8.51
N PHE A 157 3.92 -2.53 -7.63
CA PHE A 157 2.89 -3.40 -7.03
C PHE A 157 1.57 -3.41 -7.80
N SER A 158 1.44 -2.64 -8.87
CA SER A 158 0.25 -2.68 -9.72
C SER A 158 0.11 -4.04 -10.39
N SER A 159 -1.10 -4.63 -10.35
CA SER A 159 -1.37 -5.97 -10.88
C SER A 159 -1.18 -6.08 -12.41
N TYR A 160 -1.25 -4.95 -13.11
CA TYR A 160 -0.98 -4.84 -14.55
C TYR A 160 -0.10 -3.61 -14.78
N PRO A 161 1.23 -3.71 -14.55
CA PRO A 161 2.11 -2.57 -14.70
C PRO A 161 2.16 -2.18 -16.18
N THR A 162 1.81 -0.94 -16.49
CA THR A 162 1.96 -0.42 -17.85
C THR A 162 3.30 0.32 -17.98
N LEU A 163 3.84 0.37 -19.19
CA LEU A 163 5.02 1.21 -19.47
C LEU A 163 4.73 2.71 -19.28
N ASN A 164 3.46 3.11 -19.29
CA ASN A 164 3.08 4.50 -19.03
C ASN A 164 3.22 4.87 -17.55
N ASP A 165 2.98 3.93 -16.64
CA ASP A 165 3.10 4.17 -15.19
C ASP A 165 4.55 4.54 -14.80
N SER A 166 5.53 4.04 -15.55
CA SER A 166 6.94 4.40 -15.34
C SER A 166 7.33 5.78 -15.86
N SER A 167 6.61 6.30 -16.85
CA SER A 167 6.90 7.62 -17.43
C SER A 167 6.77 8.76 -16.42
N ILE A 168 5.80 8.65 -15.49
CA ILE A 168 5.49 9.70 -14.53
C ILE A 168 6.66 9.89 -13.55
N TYR A 169 7.14 8.83 -12.91
CA TYR A 169 8.28 8.95 -12.01
C TYR A 169 9.60 9.20 -12.76
N LEU A 170 9.78 8.65 -13.97
CA LEU A 170 10.95 8.95 -14.82
C LEU A 170 11.04 10.44 -15.17
N SER A 171 9.90 11.10 -15.40
CA SER A 171 9.84 12.54 -15.67
C SER A 171 10.15 13.42 -14.45
N LEU A 172 9.96 12.88 -13.24
CA LEU A 172 10.27 13.55 -11.97
C LEU A 172 11.73 13.42 -11.57
N LEU A 173 12.46 12.39 -12.04
CA LEU A 173 13.89 12.22 -11.78
C LEU A 173 14.77 13.48 -12.02
N PRO A 174 14.62 14.26 -13.12
CA PRO A 174 15.47 15.43 -13.34
C PRO A 174 15.23 16.58 -12.36
N ILE A 175 14.15 16.57 -11.56
CA ILE A 175 13.88 17.64 -10.58
C ILE A 175 14.82 17.59 -9.37
N PHE A 176 15.50 16.47 -9.16
CA PHE A 176 16.37 16.20 -8.02
C PHE A 176 17.76 16.84 -8.15
N ASP A 177 17.80 18.13 -8.52
CA ASP A 177 19.02 18.93 -8.67
C ASP A 177 19.91 18.89 -7.43
N GLN A 178 19.29 18.87 -6.25
CA GLN A 178 19.97 18.82 -4.96
C GLN A 178 20.66 17.48 -4.67
N TYR A 179 20.28 16.43 -5.39
CA TYR A 179 20.86 15.10 -5.25
C TYR A 179 21.71 14.74 -6.47
N LYS A 180 21.91 15.62 -7.45
CA LYS A 180 22.78 15.37 -8.63
C LYS A 180 24.21 14.96 -8.25
N LYS A 181 24.70 15.43 -7.10
CA LYS A 181 26.01 15.07 -6.54
C LYS A 181 26.07 13.61 -6.01
N TYR A 182 24.92 12.98 -5.78
CA TYR A 182 24.81 11.67 -5.13
C TYR A 182 23.99 10.63 -5.91
N VAL A 183 23.07 11.06 -6.78
CA VAL A 183 22.10 10.22 -7.50
C VAL A 183 22.55 9.99 -8.93
N LEU A 184 22.64 11.02 -9.78
CA LEU A 184 22.92 10.87 -11.21
C LEU A 184 22.83 12.23 -11.89
N PHE A 185 23.57 12.45 -12.98
CA PHE A 185 22.90 12.68 -14.27
C PHE A 185 23.83 12.48 -15.47
N ILE A 186 23.61 11.40 -16.21
CA ILE A 186 23.95 11.33 -17.64
C ILE A 186 22.84 12.11 -18.36
N LEU A 187 23.00 13.43 -18.46
CA LEU A 187 22.81 14.04 -19.77
C LEU A 187 24.20 14.29 -20.30
N PHE A 188 24.36 14.00 -21.59
CA PHE A 188 25.51 14.35 -22.40
C PHE A 188 25.68 15.89 -22.38
N SER A 189 26.22 16.42 -21.28
CA SER A 189 26.65 17.81 -21.17
C SER A 189 28.05 17.88 -21.74
N THR A 190 28.16 18.51 -22.89
CA THR A 190 29.19 18.40 -23.92
C THR A 190 30.62 18.75 -23.52
N ASN A 191 30.93 19.09 -22.26
CA ASN A 191 32.24 19.66 -21.94
C ASN A 191 32.93 19.22 -20.63
N ASN A 192 32.36 18.35 -19.78
CA ASN A 192 33.13 17.77 -18.67
C ASN A 192 32.53 16.43 -18.21
N VAL A 193 33.29 15.36 -18.40
CA VAL A 193 32.97 14.02 -17.87
C VAL A 193 33.27 14.03 -16.38
N VAL A 194 32.30 14.43 -15.56
CA VAL A 194 32.37 14.23 -14.11
C VAL A 194 31.92 12.79 -13.84
N ILE A 195 32.91 11.91 -13.70
CA ILE A 195 32.70 10.53 -13.24
C ILE A 195 32.39 10.60 -11.75
N LEU A 196 31.11 10.66 -11.42
CA LEU A 196 30.61 10.39 -10.08
C LEU A 196 30.23 8.90 -10.02
N ASP A 197 30.83 8.15 -9.09
CA ASP A 197 30.70 6.71 -8.85
C ASP A 197 29.33 6.10 -9.30
N PRO A 198 29.20 5.60 -10.53
CA PRO A 198 27.94 5.04 -11.01
C PRO A 198 27.87 3.58 -10.57
N ARG A 199 27.58 3.33 -9.29
CA ARG A 199 27.66 1.95 -8.78
C ARG A 199 26.57 1.04 -9.36
N PHE A 200 25.36 1.55 -9.62
CA PHE A 200 24.25 0.73 -10.16
C PHE A 200 23.37 1.41 -11.20
N THR A 201 23.36 2.74 -11.32
CA THR A 201 22.36 3.44 -12.15
C THR A 201 22.52 3.23 -13.66
N LEU A 202 23.75 3.06 -14.15
CA LEU A 202 24.00 2.71 -15.57
C LEU A 202 23.52 1.28 -15.87
N VAL A 203 23.71 0.37 -14.92
CA VAL A 203 23.23 -1.02 -14.99
C VAL A 203 21.70 -1.04 -14.97
N ILE A 204 21.06 -0.26 -14.10
CA ILE A 204 19.59 -0.16 -13.99
C ILE A 204 19.01 0.46 -15.27
N GLY A 205 19.55 1.58 -15.74
CA GLY A 205 19.12 2.22 -16.98
C GLY A 205 19.27 1.29 -18.19
N GLY A 206 20.40 0.60 -18.30
CA GLY A 206 20.62 -0.42 -19.33
C GLY A 206 19.63 -1.57 -19.24
N THR A 207 19.30 -2.03 -18.04
CA THR A 207 18.33 -3.12 -17.81
C THR A 207 16.90 -2.69 -18.14
N ILE A 208 16.50 -1.46 -17.82
CA ILE A 208 15.19 -0.92 -18.19
C ILE A 208 15.08 -0.82 -19.73
N VAL A 209 16.11 -0.28 -20.39
CA VAL A 209 16.12 -0.15 -21.86
C VAL A 209 16.06 -1.52 -22.53
N THR A 210 16.84 -2.49 -22.06
CA THR A 210 16.82 -3.85 -22.62
C THR A 210 15.47 -4.51 -22.40
N CYS A 211 14.85 -4.38 -21.22
CA CYS A 211 13.50 -4.86 -20.94
C CYS A 211 12.45 -4.25 -21.87
N VAL A 212 12.47 -2.92 -22.10
CA VAL A 212 11.51 -2.23 -22.98
C VAL A 212 11.60 -2.73 -24.42
N ILE A 213 12.82 -3.00 -24.91
CA ILE A 213 13.02 -3.56 -26.25
C ILE A 213 12.61 -5.04 -26.32
N LEU A 214 12.90 -5.81 -25.27
CA LEU A 214 12.68 -7.25 -25.26
C LEU A 214 11.21 -7.63 -25.05
N MET A 215 10.43 -6.82 -24.34
CA MET A 215 8.99 -7.02 -24.12
C MET A 215 8.18 -7.24 -25.42
N PRO A 216 8.21 -6.34 -26.42
CA PRO A 216 7.46 -6.55 -27.67
C PRO A 216 7.97 -7.73 -28.49
N ILE A 217 9.29 -8.02 -28.44
CA ILE A 217 9.89 -9.16 -29.13
C ILE A 217 9.36 -10.47 -28.54
N MET A 218 9.38 -10.60 -27.21
CA MET A 218 8.90 -11.79 -26.52
C MET A 218 7.38 -11.96 -26.67
N TRP A 219 6.62 -10.87 -26.67
CA TRP A 219 5.19 -10.91 -26.95
C TRP A 219 4.90 -11.42 -28.36
N HIS A 220 5.59 -10.88 -29.37
CA HIS A 220 5.43 -11.32 -30.76
C HIS A 220 5.83 -12.78 -30.95
N MET A 221 6.93 -13.23 -30.32
CA MET A 221 7.39 -14.61 -30.41
C MET A 221 6.43 -15.61 -29.74
N TRP A 222 5.76 -15.18 -28.67
CA TRP A 222 4.77 -16.00 -27.97
C TRP A 222 3.42 -16.06 -28.70
N ILE A 223 2.84 -14.90 -29.07
CA ILE A 223 1.49 -14.83 -29.63
C ILE A 223 1.45 -15.07 -31.14
N VAL A 224 2.35 -14.43 -31.90
CA VAL A 224 2.29 -14.45 -33.37
C VAL A 224 3.10 -15.60 -33.94
N ALA A 225 4.35 -15.75 -33.52
CA ALA A 225 5.24 -16.76 -34.08
C ALA A 225 4.99 -18.17 -33.50
N GLY A 226 4.38 -18.28 -32.32
CA GLY A 226 4.12 -19.56 -31.64
C GLY A 226 5.38 -20.35 -31.23
N SER A 227 6.58 -19.81 -31.47
CA SER A 227 7.86 -20.45 -31.16
C SER A 227 8.37 -20.12 -29.75
N GLY A 228 7.81 -19.10 -29.10
CA GLY A 228 8.21 -18.63 -27.78
C GLY A 228 7.27 -19.08 -26.66
N ASN A 229 7.82 -19.45 -25.51
CA ASN A 229 7.05 -19.78 -24.30
C ASN A 229 6.68 -18.51 -23.52
N ALA A 230 5.45 -18.45 -22.98
CA ALA A 230 4.98 -17.38 -22.08
C ALA A 230 5.93 -17.10 -20.90
N ASN A 231 6.67 -18.11 -20.44
CA ASN A 231 7.66 -17.98 -19.37
C ASN A 231 8.75 -16.93 -19.68
N PHE A 232 9.14 -16.76 -20.95
CA PHE A 232 10.12 -15.74 -21.33
C PHE A 232 9.55 -14.33 -21.20
N TYR A 233 8.31 -14.12 -21.63
CA TYR A 233 7.63 -12.85 -21.46
C TYR A 233 7.47 -12.51 -19.97
N PHE A 234 7.08 -13.49 -19.16
CA PHE A 234 6.98 -13.34 -17.70
C PHE A 234 8.34 -12.97 -17.07
N ALA A 235 9.42 -13.65 -17.44
CA ALA A 235 10.76 -13.37 -16.91
C ALA A 235 11.21 -11.93 -17.20
N VAL A 236 10.96 -11.42 -18.42
CA VAL A 236 11.30 -10.03 -18.78
C VAL A 236 10.51 -9.02 -17.96
N THR A 237 9.21 -9.27 -17.71
CA THR A 237 8.40 -8.38 -16.86
C THR A 237 8.85 -8.41 -15.40
N LEU A 238 9.33 -9.54 -14.89
CA LEU A 238 9.90 -9.65 -13.55
C LEU A 238 11.20 -8.84 -13.43
N ILE A 239 12.12 -8.98 -14.39
CA ILE A 239 13.39 -8.23 -14.40
C ILE A 239 13.12 -6.72 -14.49
N TYR A 240 12.10 -6.31 -15.24
CA TYR A 240 11.67 -4.92 -15.30
C TYR A 240 11.21 -4.39 -13.94
N ASN A 241 10.33 -5.11 -13.23
CA ASN A 241 9.90 -4.71 -11.88
C ASN A 241 11.05 -4.71 -10.86
N VAL A 242 11.97 -5.67 -10.95
CA VAL A 242 13.18 -5.71 -10.12
C VAL A 242 14.06 -4.47 -10.39
N SER A 243 14.21 -4.07 -11.65
CA SER A 243 14.97 -2.87 -12.01
C SER A 243 14.35 -1.58 -11.44
N GLN A 244 13.01 -1.49 -11.41
CA GLN A 244 12.31 -0.39 -10.76
C GLN A 244 12.53 -0.35 -9.24
N ILE A 245 12.58 -1.51 -8.57
CA ILE A 245 12.91 -1.60 -7.14
C ILE A 245 14.34 -1.11 -6.89
N TYR A 246 15.30 -1.49 -7.74
CA TYR A 246 16.67 -1.00 -7.64
C TYR A 246 16.76 0.52 -7.84
N LEU A 247 15.99 1.09 -8.78
CA LEU A 247 15.92 2.55 -8.95
C LEU A 247 15.39 3.25 -7.69
N MET A 248 14.36 2.69 -7.05
CA MET A 248 13.85 3.20 -5.77
C MET A 248 14.91 3.14 -4.67
N MET A 249 15.64 2.03 -4.57
CA MET A 249 16.71 1.84 -3.59
C MET A 249 17.84 2.87 -3.76
N ASP A 250 18.25 3.14 -5.01
CA ASP A 250 19.28 4.14 -5.31
C ASP A 250 18.85 5.55 -4.87
N LEU A 251 17.59 5.93 -5.11
CA LEU A 251 17.04 7.22 -4.68
C LEU A 251 17.01 7.34 -3.15
N MET A 252 16.59 6.29 -2.45
CA MET A 252 16.57 6.28 -0.97
C MET A 252 17.97 6.33 -0.38
N PHE A 253 18.92 5.57 -0.94
CA PHE A 253 20.31 5.58 -0.49
C PHE A 253 20.94 6.98 -0.64
N ALA A 254 20.69 7.65 -1.76
CA ALA A 254 21.23 8.99 -1.97
C ALA A 254 20.62 10.05 -1.04
N TYR A 255 19.33 9.94 -0.71
CA TYR A 255 18.70 10.76 0.32
C TYR A 255 19.44 10.60 1.65
N PHE A 256 19.62 9.36 2.11
CA PHE A 256 20.33 9.08 3.36
C PHE A 256 21.78 9.54 3.34
N ARG A 257 22.45 9.41 2.20
CA ARG A 257 23.84 9.84 2.07
C ARG A 257 23.98 11.35 2.20
N LYS A 258 23.07 12.12 1.60
CA LYS A 258 23.02 13.58 1.75
C LYS A 258 22.77 13.97 3.20
N GLU A 259 21.79 13.35 3.86
CA GLU A 259 21.48 13.64 5.26
C GLU A 259 22.68 13.33 6.19
N ALA A 260 23.38 12.22 5.94
CA ALA A 260 24.61 11.88 6.68
C ALA A 260 25.72 12.92 6.47
N ASP A 261 25.95 13.35 5.22
CA ASP A 261 26.94 14.37 4.90
C ASP A 261 26.60 15.73 5.53
N ASP A 262 25.32 16.12 5.54
CA ASP A 262 24.83 17.35 6.18
C ASP A 262 25.04 17.30 7.71
N ILE A 263 24.79 16.15 8.35
CA ILE A 263 25.08 15.94 9.78
C ILE A 263 26.59 16.04 10.03
N CYS A 264 27.42 15.38 9.23
CA CYS A 264 28.86 15.44 9.35
C CYS A 264 29.39 16.88 9.19
N ALA A 265 28.87 17.63 8.22
CA ALA A 265 29.24 19.04 8.01
C ALA A 265 28.89 19.92 9.23
N ASN A 266 27.72 19.69 9.85
CA ASN A 266 27.31 20.42 11.06
C ASN A 266 28.18 20.10 12.29
N LEU A 267 28.83 18.92 12.33
CA LEU A 267 29.77 18.55 13.39
C LEU A 267 31.17 19.19 13.21
N VAL A 268 31.53 19.54 11.98
CA VAL A 268 32.78 20.24 11.63
C VAL A 268 32.54 21.75 11.72
N THR A 269 32.54 22.29 12.95
CA THR A 269 32.55 23.73 13.19
C THR A 269 33.99 24.20 13.45
N PRO A 270 34.34 25.49 13.25
CA PRO A 270 35.71 25.99 13.46
C PRO A 270 36.27 25.80 14.89
N LYS A 271 35.45 25.35 15.85
CA LYS A 271 35.88 24.97 17.21
C LYS A 271 36.34 23.51 17.33
N THR A 272 36.05 22.67 16.34
CA THR A 272 36.39 21.24 16.29
C THR A 272 37.20 20.95 15.03
N ASN A 273 38.39 21.56 14.91
CA ASN A 273 39.37 21.19 13.88
C ASN A 273 39.90 19.78 14.15
N PHE A 274 39.19 18.76 13.70
CA PHE A 274 39.78 17.45 13.49
C PHE A 274 40.50 17.45 12.15
N ILE A 275 41.82 17.69 12.20
CA ILE A 275 42.74 17.43 11.10
C ILE A 275 42.82 15.90 10.98
N LEU A 276 42.15 15.33 9.98
CA LEU A 276 42.42 13.94 9.57
C LEU A 276 43.77 13.94 8.84
N TYR A 277 44.80 13.43 9.52
CA TYR A 277 46.05 12.97 8.89
C TYR A 277 45.82 11.62 8.22
#